data_AF-A0A0B8NX86-F1
#
_entry.id   AF-A0A0B8NX86-F1
#
_cell.length_a   1.000
_cell.length_b   1.000
_cell.length_c   1.000
_cell.angle_alpha   90.00
_cell.angle_beta   90.00
_cell.angle_gamma   90.00
#
_symmetry.space_group_name_H-M   'P 1'
#
loop_
_entity.id
_entity.type
_entity.pdbx_description
1 polymer ?
#
loop_
_entity_poly.entity_id
_entity_poly.type
_entity_poly.pdbx_seq_one_letter_code
_entity_poly.pdbx_strand_id
1 'polypeptide(L)'
;MLSESTDLKEAAVLPVNYFTAYHMLHNVARVEEDKFALVYAASGGVGTALIQLAKIAGVKVIAIERKQEKLASALELGADFAFASQGDWIDEVKQATGGRGVNYIFNQLLVTLSCKTLRCWLHLVM
;
A
#
# COMPACT_ATOMS: atom_id res chain seq x y z
N MET A 1 -4.53 -10.85 22.21
CA MET A 1 -5.73 -11.71 22.17
C MET A 1 -6.88 -10.84 21.68
N LEU A 2 -7.69 -11.32 20.74
CA LEU A 2 -8.89 -10.62 20.29
C LEU A 2 -9.87 -10.50 21.46
N SER A 3 -10.63 -9.39 21.55
CA SER A 3 -11.63 -9.25 22.61
C SER A 3 -12.75 -10.27 22.39
N GLU A 4 -13.38 -10.72 23.48
CA GLU A 4 -14.50 -11.67 23.42
C GLU A 4 -15.70 -11.15 22.61
N SER A 5 -15.73 -9.84 22.31
CA SER A 5 -16.75 -9.17 21.49
C SER A 5 -16.44 -9.14 19.98
N THR A 6 -15.31 -9.68 19.53
CA THR A 6 -14.92 -9.62 18.11
C THR A 6 -15.70 -10.67 17.31
N ASP A 7 -16.36 -10.25 16.22
CA ASP A 7 -17.05 -11.19 15.34
C ASP A 7 -16.07 -12.20 14.73
N LEU A 8 -16.46 -13.48 14.70
CA LEU A 8 -15.57 -14.55 14.25
C LEU A 8 -15.18 -14.42 12.78
N LYS A 9 -16.03 -13.82 11.93
CA LYS A 9 -15.70 -13.62 10.51
C LYS A 9 -14.65 -12.53 10.35
N GLU A 10 -14.76 -11.46 11.14
CA GLU A 10 -13.76 -10.40 11.17
C GLU A 10 -12.43 -10.92 11.73
N ALA A 11 -12.49 -11.69 12.82
CA ALA A 11 -11.31 -12.32 13.42
C ALA A 11 -10.56 -13.24 12.42
N ALA A 12 -11.31 -14.02 11.62
CA ALA A 12 -10.73 -15.00 10.71
C ALA A 12 -9.89 -14.39 9.57
N VAL A 13 -10.17 -13.14 9.16
CA VAL A 13 -9.44 -12.49 8.06
C VAL A 13 -8.14 -11.81 8.51
N LEU A 14 -7.97 -11.58 9.81
CA LEU A 14 -6.80 -10.84 10.33
C LEU A 14 -5.47 -11.58 10.14
N PRO A 15 -5.32 -12.87 10.52
CA PRO A 15 -4.01 -13.50 10.62
C PRO A 15 -3.26 -13.49 9.29
N VAL A 16 -3.91 -13.95 8.21
CA VAL A 16 -3.26 -14.05 6.90
C VAL A 16 -2.91 -12.66 6.35
N ASN A 17 -3.84 -11.71 6.44
CA ASN A 17 -3.63 -10.37 5.90
C ASN A 17 -2.51 -9.62 6.63
N TYR A 18 -2.55 -9.61 7.97
CA TYR A 18 -1.60 -8.87 8.78
C TYR A 18 -0.23 -9.55 8.86
N PHE A 19 -0.16 -10.89 8.96
CA PHE A 19 1.14 -11.55 8.94
C PHE A 19 1.84 -11.41 7.58
N THR A 20 1.08 -11.46 6.47
CA THR A 20 1.65 -11.23 5.14
C THR A 20 2.18 -9.80 5.02
N ALA A 21 1.37 -8.79 5.40
CA ALA A 21 1.77 -7.40 5.37
C ALA A 21 3.01 -7.13 6.26
N TYR A 22 3.00 -7.66 7.49
CA TYR A 22 4.13 -7.54 8.41
C TYR A 22 5.40 -8.16 7.85
N HIS A 23 5.31 -9.39 7.31
CA HIS A 23 6.45 -10.07 6.71
C HIS A 23 7.01 -9.28 5.52
N MET A 24 6.14 -8.75 4.66
CA MET A 24 6.55 -7.91 3.52
C MET A 24 7.27 -6.64 3.98
N LEU A 25 6.77 -5.95 5.01
CA LEU A 25 7.35 -4.70 5.50
C LEU A 25 8.67 -4.94 6.24
N HIS A 26 8.72 -5.87 7.19
CA HIS A 26 9.83 -5.99 8.13
C HIS A 26 10.86 -7.05 7.74
N ASN A 27 10.46 -8.15 7.11
CA ASN A 27 11.38 -9.24 6.79
C ASN A 27 11.91 -9.15 5.36
N VAL A 28 11.04 -8.79 4.41
CA VAL A 28 11.38 -8.71 2.98
C VAL A 28 11.92 -7.33 2.62
N ALA A 29 11.09 -6.29 2.73
CA ALA A 29 11.46 -4.94 2.31
C ALA A 29 12.35 -4.22 3.32
N ARG A 30 12.28 -4.60 4.61
CA ARG A 30 12.99 -3.97 5.73
C ARG A 30 12.84 -2.46 5.68
N VAL A 31 11.58 -2.02 5.71
CA VAL A 31 11.23 -0.62 5.48
C VAL A 31 11.88 0.30 6.51
N GLU A 32 12.30 1.47 6.02
CA GLU A 32 12.87 2.54 6.83
C GLU A 32 11.86 3.68 7.01
N GLU A 33 11.92 4.33 8.17
CA GLU A 33 11.12 5.52 8.47
C GLU A 33 11.35 6.62 7.42
N ASP A 34 10.34 7.46 7.21
CA ASP A 34 10.33 8.60 6.30
C ASP A 34 10.46 8.30 4.80
N LYS A 35 10.65 7.03 4.41
CA LYS A 35 10.64 6.54 3.02
C LYS A 35 9.22 6.41 2.48
N PHE A 36 9.10 6.29 1.15
CA PHE A 36 7.81 6.12 0.48
C PHE A 36 7.57 4.66 0.08
N ALA A 37 6.37 4.16 0.38
CA ALA A 37 5.88 2.88 -0.09
C ALA A 37 4.61 3.08 -0.95
N LEU A 38 4.61 2.48 -2.13
CA LEU A 38 3.44 2.42 -3.01
C LEU A 38 2.72 1.08 -2.84
N VAL A 39 1.43 1.12 -2.54
CA VAL A 39 0.59 -0.06 -2.31
C VAL A 39 -0.48 -0.15 -3.39
N TYR A 40 -0.43 -1.19 -4.23
CA TYR A 40 -1.49 -1.48 -5.20
C TYR A 40 -2.66 -2.22 -4.58
N ALA A 41 -3.85 -2.05 -5.14
CA ALA A 41 -5.08 -2.68 -4.63
C ALA A 41 -5.25 -2.42 -3.12
N ALA A 42 -4.98 -1.18 -2.73
CA ALA A 42 -4.73 -0.79 -1.34
C ALA A 42 -5.92 -1.03 -0.41
N SER A 43 -7.12 -1.19 -0.96
CA SER A 43 -8.35 -1.45 -0.20
C SER A 43 -8.73 -2.95 -0.15
N GLY A 44 -7.84 -3.86 -0.53
CA GLY A 44 -7.96 -5.30 -0.29
C GLY A 44 -7.41 -5.69 1.10
N GLY A 45 -7.65 -6.93 1.55
CA GLY A 45 -7.29 -7.36 2.92
C GLY A 45 -5.82 -7.15 3.30
N VAL A 46 -4.88 -7.55 2.45
CA VAL A 46 -3.43 -7.31 2.68
C VAL A 46 -3.09 -5.82 2.44
N GLY A 47 -3.74 -5.16 1.49
CA GLY A 47 -3.53 -3.74 1.19
C GLY A 47 -3.86 -2.82 2.37
N THR A 48 -5.00 -3.06 3.04
CA THR A 48 -5.41 -2.27 4.21
C THR A 48 -4.46 -2.51 5.38
N ALA A 49 -4.06 -3.76 5.61
CA ALA A 49 -3.07 -4.11 6.61
C ALA A 49 -1.70 -3.46 6.33
N LEU A 50 -1.27 -3.42 5.06
CA LEU A 50 -0.04 -2.74 4.64
C LEU A 50 -0.09 -1.24 4.94
N ILE A 51 -1.20 -0.55 4.62
CA ILE A 51 -1.35 0.89 4.93
C ILE A 51 -1.15 1.13 6.42
N GLN A 52 -1.89 0.39 7.25
CA GLN A 52 -1.89 0.60 8.70
C GLN A 52 -0.52 0.27 9.33
N LEU A 53 0.07 -0.87 8.97
CA LEU A 53 1.37 -1.28 9.51
C LEU A 53 2.52 -0.40 8.99
N ALA A 54 2.49 0.01 7.72
CA ALA A 54 3.50 0.91 7.18
C ALA A 54 3.45 2.28 7.86
N LYS A 55 2.25 2.79 8.16
CA LYS A 55 2.08 4.04 8.90
C LYS A 55 2.64 3.94 10.32
N ILE A 56 2.41 2.82 11.00
CA ILE A 56 3.00 2.52 12.33
C ILE A 56 4.54 2.46 12.24
N ALA A 57 5.08 1.92 11.15
CA ALA A 57 6.52 1.86 10.89
C ALA A 57 7.15 3.18 10.41
N GLY A 58 6.40 4.29 10.43
CA GLY A 58 6.90 5.61 10.02
C GLY A 58 7.11 5.79 8.50
N VAL A 59 6.59 4.86 7.69
CA VAL A 59 6.69 4.91 6.22
C VAL A 59 5.54 5.77 5.67
N LYS A 60 5.84 6.56 4.64
CA LYS A 60 4.86 7.36 3.89
C LYS A 60 4.17 6.49 2.84
N VAL A 61 2.86 6.38 2.90
CA VAL A 61 2.10 5.42 2.08
C VAL A 61 1.37 6.11 0.95
N ILE A 62 1.56 5.59 -0.27
CA ILE A 62 0.81 5.98 -1.47
C ILE A 62 -0.06 4.79 -1.89
N ALA A 63 -1.38 4.95 -1.78
CA ALA A 63 -2.35 3.96 -2.18
C ALA A 63 -2.73 4.10 -3.66
N ILE A 64 -2.70 3.00 -4.41
CA ILE A 64 -3.21 2.92 -5.78
C ILE A 64 -4.43 2.00 -5.81
N GLU A 65 -5.57 2.52 -6.26
CA GLU A 65 -6.83 1.78 -6.34
C GLU A 65 -7.61 2.14 -7.61
N ARG A 66 -8.54 1.30 -8.05
CA ARG A 66 -9.33 1.57 -9.27
C ARG A 66 -10.60 2.37 -8.98
N LYS A 67 -11.19 2.16 -7.81
CA LYS A 67 -12.51 2.64 -7.44
C LYS A 67 -12.39 3.90 -6.59
N GLN A 68 -13.04 4.99 -7.01
CA GLN A 68 -12.96 6.27 -6.32
C GLN A 68 -13.44 6.17 -4.86
N GLU A 69 -14.50 5.40 -4.63
CA GLU A 69 -15.06 5.18 -3.29
C GLU A 69 -14.07 4.47 -2.35
N LYS A 70 -13.14 3.70 -2.91
CA LYS A 70 -12.13 2.95 -2.15
C LYS A 70 -10.87 3.79 -1.84
N LEU A 71 -10.60 4.83 -2.62
CA LEU A 71 -9.49 5.76 -2.37
C LEU A 71 -9.71 6.54 -1.07
N ALA A 72 -10.94 7.01 -0.81
CA ALA A 72 -11.29 7.68 0.44
C ALA A 72 -11.02 6.78 1.66
N SER A 73 -11.44 5.51 1.58
CA SER A 73 -11.17 4.52 2.63
C SER A 73 -9.67 4.28 2.85
N ALA A 74 -8.84 4.29 1.80
CA ALA A 74 -7.39 4.15 1.95
C ALA A 74 -6.77 5.33 2.73
N LEU A 75 -7.26 6.55 2.51
CA LEU A 75 -6.83 7.74 3.26
C LEU A 75 -7.26 7.65 4.74
N GLU A 76 -8.50 7.23 5.01
CA GLU A 76 -9.00 7.01 6.37
C GLU A 76 -8.19 5.97 7.15
N LEU A 77 -7.68 4.95 6.44
CA LEU A 77 -6.81 3.92 7.03
C LEU A 77 -5.37 4.40 7.29
N GLY A 78 -5.00 5.60 6.83
CA GLY A 78 -3.71 6.21 7.11
C GLY A 78 -2.78 6.36 5.91
N ALA A 79 -3.25 6.14 4.67
CA ALA A 79 -2.46 6.48 3.49
C ALA A 79 -2.25 8.00 3.41
N ASP A 80 -1.03 8.42 3.06
CA ASP A 80 -0.69 9.85 2.90
C ASP A 80 -1.20 10.39 1.57
N PHE A 81 -1.24 9.54 0.54
CA PHE A 81 -1.76 9.86 -0.78
C PHE A 81 -2.55 8.68 -1.34
N ALA A 82 -3.56 8.96 -2.17
CA ALA A 82 -4.35 7.94 -2.83
C ALA A 82 -4.69 8.35 -4.28
N PHE A 83 -4.35 7.49 -5.24
CA PHE A 83 -4.49 7.79 -6.68
C PHE A 83 -5.20 6.68 -7.44
N ALA A 84 -5.96 7.10 -8.46
CA ALA A 84 -6.70 6.19 -9.32
C ALA A 84 -5.77 5.49 -10.33
N SER A 85 -5.74 4.16 -10.31
CA SER A 85 -4.92 3.33 -11.22
C SER A 85 -5.19 3.54 -12.72
N GLN A 86 -6.37 4.07 -13.08
CA GLN A 86 -6.76 4.36 -14.46
C GLN A 86 -6.18 5.69 -14.99
N GLY A 87 -5.80 6.61 -14.09
CA GLY A 87 -5.21 7.91 -14.44
C GLY A 87 -3.70 7.87 -14.66
N ASP A 88 -3.08 9.04 -14.71
CA ASP A 88 -1.62 9.22 -14.75
C ASP A 88 -1.01 9.30 -13.34
N TRP A 89 -1.26 8.26 -12.56
CA TRP A 89 -0.81 8.19 -11.18
C TRP A 89 0.72 8.18 -11.02
N ILE A 90 1.48 7.90 -12.09
CA ILE A 90 2.95 7.97 -12.04
C ILE A 90 3.39 9.41 -11.81
N ASP A 91 2.82 10.36 -12.56
CA ASP A 91 3.16 11.77 -12.41
C ASP A 91 2.57 12.36 -11.12
N GLU A 92 1.39 11.90 -10.69
CA GLU A 92 0.84 12.24 -9.37
C GLU A 92 1.78 11.78 -8.24
N VAL A 93 2.35 10.57 -8.34
CA VAL A 93 3.35 10.06 -7.39
C VAL A 93 4.62 10.90 -7.40
N LYS A 94 5.14 11.30 -8.58
CA LYS A 94 6.30 12.20 -8.64
C LYS A 94 6.02 13.51 -7.94
N GLN A 95 4.85 14.11 -8.17
CA GLN A 95 4.48 15.36 -7.53
C GLN A 95 4.37 15.19 -6.01
N ALA A 96 3.68 14.16 -5.54
CA ALA A 96 3.51 13.86 -4.11
C ALA A 96 4.84 13.60 -3.39
N THR A 97 5.81 12.99 -4.09
CA THR A 97 7.13 12.66 -3.52
C THR A 97 8.16 13.78 -3.69
N GLY A 98 7.82 14.86 -4.39
CA GLY A 98 8.76 15.93 -4.75
C GLY A 98 9.83 15.47 -5.73
N GLY A 99 9.50 14.54 -6.63
CA GLY A 99 10.40 13.95 -7.62
C GLY A 99 11.31 12.84 -7.08
N ARG A 100 11.24 12.52 -5.78
CA ARG A 100 12.06 11.48 -5.14
C ARG A 100 11.63 10.05 -5.47
N GLY A 101 10.42 9.87 -5.98
CA GLY A 101 9.89 8.54 -6.25
C GLY A 101 9.58 7.77 -4.95
N VAL A 102 9.51 6.45 -5.06
CA VAL A 102 9.15 5.51 -3.99
C VAL A 102 10.25 4.49 -3.76
N ASN A 103 10.44 4.06 -2.52
CA ASN A 103 11.48 3.11 -2.15
C ASN A 103 10.97 1.66 -2.18
N TYR A 104 9.67 1.48 -1.94
CA TYR A 104 9.03 0.17 -1.89
C TYR A 104 7.78 0.15 -2.75
N ILE A 105 7.57 -0.95 -3.47
CA ILE A 105 6.35 -1.20 -4.22
C ILE A 105 5.78 -2.53 -3.78
N PHE A 106 4.61 -2.50 -3.17
CA PHE A 106 3.84 -3.67 -2.78
C PHE A 106 2.74 -3.90 -3.82
N ASN A 107 3.00 -4.83 -4.73
CA ASN A 107 2.06 -5.23 -5.77
C ASN A 107 1.55 -6.65 -5.54
N GLN A 108 0.25 -6.76 -5.32
CA GLN A 108 -0.48 -8.01 -5.09
C GLN A 108 -1.27 -8.49 -6.32
N LEU A 109 -1.21 -7.74 -7.41
CA LEU A 109 -1.87 -8.08 -8.66
C LEU A 109 -0.84 -8.68 -9.64
N LEU A 110 -1.05 -9.93 -10.03
CA LEU A 110 -0.17 -10.64 -10.96
C LEU A 110 -0.28 -10.09 -12.40
N VAL A 111 -1.45 -9.58 -12.78
CA VAL A 111 -1.73 -9.08 -14.14
C VAL A 111 -1.19 -7.66 -14.39
N THR A 112 -0.81 -6.93 -13.34
CA THR A 112 -0.17 -5.60 -13.45
C THR A 112 1.34 -5.68 -13.60
N LEU A 113 1.94 -6.86 -13.83
CA LEU A 113 3.21 -7.00 -14.54
C LEU A 113 3.15 -6.53 -16.03
N SER A 114 2.09 -5.81 -16.40
CA SER A 114 2.04 -4.93 -17.57
C SER A 114 3.08 -3.80 -17.47
N CYS A 115 3.47 -3.26 -18.62
CA CYS A 115 4.47 -2.20 -18.80
C CYS A 115 4.40 -1.05 -17.79
N LYS A 116 3.23 -0.71 -17.22
CA LYS A 116 3.10 0.39 -16.25
C LYS A 116 3.82 0.14 -14.91
N THR A 117 3.80 -1.08 -14.35
CA THR A 117 4.51 -1.36 -13.08
C THR A 117 6.01 -1.45 -13.30
N LEU A 118 6.43 -2.05 -14.42
CA LEU A 118 7.85 -2.04 -14.84
C LEU A 118 8.33 -0.61 -15.09
N ARG A 119 7.50 0.23 -15.72
CA ARG A 119 7.80 1.66 -15.92
C ARG A 119 7.83 2.41 -14.60
N CYS A 120 6.94 2.11 -13.66
CA CYS A 120 6.97 2.60 -12.30
C CYS A 120 8.30 2.24 -11.62
N TRP A 121 8.73 0.98 -11.69
CA TRP A 121 10.04 0.56 -11.21
C TRP A 121 11.17 1.39 -11.84
N LEU A 122 11.15 1.57 -13.17
CA LEU A 122 12.17 2.33 -13.89
C LEU A 122 12.15 3.84 -13.64
N HIS A 123 11.03 4.43 -13.24
CA HIS A 123 10.86 5.90 -13.14
C HIS A 123 10.66 6.40 -11.71
N LEU A 124 10.31 5.51 -10.78
CA LEU A 124 9.93 5.87 -9.42
C LEU A 124 10.79 5.15 -8.38
N VAL A 125 11.40 3.98 -8.66
CA VAL A 125 12.26 3.33 -7.67
C VAL A 125 13.66 3.92 -7.73
N MET A 126 14.07 4.61 -6.67
CA MET A 126 15.39 5.20 -6.47
C MET A 126 16.00 4.77 -5.13
#